data_AF-A0A453F8K0-F1
#
_entry.id   AF-A0A453F8K0-F1
#
_cell.length_a   1.000
_cell.length_b   1.000
_cell.length_c   1.000
_cell.angle_alpha   90.00
_cell.angle_beta   90.00
_cell.angle_gamma   90.00
#
_symmetry.space_group_name_H-M   'P 1'
#
loop_
_entity.id
_entity.type
_entity.pdbx_description
1 polymer ?
#
loop_
_entity_poly.entity_id
_entity_poly.type
_entity_poly.pdbx_seq_one_letter_code
_entity_poly.pdbx_strand_id
1 'polypeptide(L)'
;MASADEANAAAEGTEGKNWQRKGKHKKEKPWDDDPNIDRWTVEKFDPSWNEGGLLEVSSFSTLFPQYREKYLQETWPIVKGALKEFGVSCELNLVEGSMTVSTTRKTRDPYIILKARDLIKLLSRSVPAPQAIKVLNDEMNCDIVKIGSIIRNKGKICQKERTPFGP
;
A
#
# COMPACT_ATOMS: atom_id res chain seq x y z
N MET A 1 28.07 -27.15 -61.89
CA MET A 1 27.85 -25.84 -62.53
C MET A 1 26.48 -25.87 -63.21
N ALA A 2 25.71 -24.79 -63.05
CA ALA A 2 24.25 -24.63 -63.23
C ALA A 2 23.39 -25.19 -62.08
N SER A 3 22.50 -24.46 -61.43
CA SER A 3 22.40 -23.03 -61.04
C SER A 3 21.48 -23.00 -59.81
N ALA A 4 21.81 -22.18 -58.82
CA ALA A 4 21.20 -22.15 -57.49
C ALA A 4 19.89 -21.34 -57.41
N ASP A 5 19.05 -21.39 -58.46
CA ASP A 5 17.92 -20.46 -58.63
C ASP A 5 16.51 -21.08 -58.53
N GLU A 6 16.37 -22.38 -58.25
CA GLU A 6 15.05 -23.05 -58.25
C GLU A 6 14.59 -23.63 -56.89
N ALA A 7 15.16 -23.16 -55.77
CA ALA A 7 14.78 -23.68 -54.45
C ALA A 7 14.35 -22.64 -53.40
N ASN A 8 14.21 -21.36 -53.77
CA ASN A 8 13.72 -20.33 -52.82
C ASN A 8 12.64 -19.41 -53.42
N ALA A 9 11.84 -19.94 -54.34
CA ALA A 9 10.57 -19.34 -54.76
C ALA A 9 9.40 -19.84 -53.88
N ALA A 10 9.62 -19.93 -52.55
CA ALA A 10 8.60 -20.37 -51.60
C ALA A 10 8.43 -19.31 -50.50
N ALA A 11 7.21 -18.77 -50.45
CA ALA A 11 6.65 -17.89 -49.42
C ALA A 11 6.97 -16.39 -49.56
N GLU A 12 6.66 -15.83 -50.73
CA GLU A 12 6.16 -14.45 -50.80
C GLU A 12 4.91 -14.28 -49.90
N GLY A 13 4.99 -13.29 -49.01
CA GLY A 13 3.89 -12.42 -48.58
C GLY A 13 2.53 -13.06 -48.30
N THR A 14 2.32 -13.51 -47.06
CA THR A 14 0.98 -13.45 -46.46
C THR A 14 0.93 -12.30 -45.45
N GLU A 15 0.85 -11.08 -45.97
CA GLU A 15 0.39 -9.94 -45.19
C GLU A 15 -1.07 -10.20 -44.80
N GLY A 16 -1.27 -10.70 -43.59
CA GLY A 16 -2.58 -10.86 -43.00
C GLY A 16 -3.28 -9.50 -42.95
N LYS A 17 -4.35 -9.35 -43.74
CA LYS A 17 -5.22 -8.15 -43.74
C LYS A 17 -5.75 -7.92 -42.31
N ASN A 18 -5.19 -6.92 -41.64
CA ASN A 18 -5.64 -6.51 -40.31
C ASN A 18 -6.99 -5.78 -40.41
N TRP A 19 -8.09 -6.47 -40.13
CA TRP A 19 -9.39 -5.83 -39.95
C TRP A 19 -9.42 -5.08 -38.61
N GLN A 20 -8.86 -3.86 -38.60
CA GLN A 20 -9.01 -2.92 -37.50
C GLN A 20 -10.44 -2.39 -37.50
N ARG A 21 -11.32 -2.92 -36.64
CA ARG A 21 -12.62 -2.27 -36.37
C ARG A 21 -12.36 -0.84 -35.90
N LYS A 22 -12.79 0.16 -36.67
CA LYS A 22 -12.71 1.60 -36.35
C LYS A 22 -13.64 1.90 -35.17
N GLY A 23 -13.21 1.55 -33.96
CA GLY A 23 -13.87 1.95 -32.72
C GLY A 23 -13.55 3.42 -32.44
N LYS A 24 -14.57 4.22 -32.09
CA LYS A 24 -14.40 5.64 -31.71
C LYS A 24 -13.41 5.85 -30.55
N HIS A 25 -13.12 4.78 -29.79
CA HIS A 25 -12.22 4.74 -28.63
C HIS A 25 -10.80 4.23 -28.93
N LYS A 26 -10.46 3.93 -30.19
CA LYS A 26 -9.10 3.52 -30.60
C LYS A 26 -8.20 4.69 -30.99
N LYS A 27 -8.70 5.93 -30.90
CA LYS A 27 -7.84 7.10 -31.07
C LYS A 27 -6.88 7.15 -29.89
N GLU A 28 -5.58 7.29 -30.17
CA GLU A 28 -4.60 7.64 -29.16
C GLU A 28 -5.06 8.90 -28.47
N LYS A 29 -5.11 8.84 -27.15
CA LYS A 29 -5.56 9.94 -26.34
C LYS A 29 -4.37 10.89 -26.23
N PRO A 30 -4.48 12.16 -26.68
CA PRO A 30 -3.34 13.07 -26.69
C PRO A 30 -2.70 13.31 -25.31
N TRP A 31 -3.42 12.98 -24.22
CA TRP A 31 -2.95 13.11 -22.84
C TRP A 31 -2.40 11.80 -22.26
N ASP A 32 -2.46 10.67 -23.00
CA ASP A 32 -1.88 9.38 -22.57
C ASP A 32 -0.41 9.20 -23.02
N ASP A 33 0.07 9.97 -24.01
CA ASP A 33 1.39 9.80 -24.64
C ASP A 33 2.41 10.92 -24.32
N ASP A 34 2.26 11.64 -23.21
CA ASP A 34 3.29 12.59 -22.73
C ASP A 34 4.45 11.84 -22.05
N PRO A 35 5.64 11.73 -22.67
CA PRO A 35 6.77 10.95 -22.13
C PRO A 35 7.46 11.61 -20.93
N ASN A 36 7.00 12.80 -20.51
CA ASN A 36 7.59 13.59 -19.43
C ASN A 36 6.76 13.55 -18.12
N ILE A 37 5.62 12.87 -18.12
CA ILE A 37 4.74 12.75 -16.94
C ILE A 37 4.78 11.29 -16.49
N ASP A 38 5.60 11.01 -15.47
CA ASP A 38 5.52 9.76 -14.73
C ASP A 38 4.25 9.75 -13.90
N ARG A 39 3.16 9.20 -14.47
CA ARG A 39 1.84 9.09 -13.81
C ARG A 39 1.83 8.25 -12.53
N TRP A 40 2.97 7.63 -12.18
CA TRP A 40 3.11 6.70 -11.07
C TRP A 40 4.05 7.20 -9.97
N THR A 41 4.70 8.35 -10.17
CA THR A 41 5.59 8.92 -9.15
C THR A 41 4.76 9.58 -8.06
N VAL A 42 4.88 9.07 -6.85
CA VAL A 42 4.21 9.65 -5.68
C VAL A 42 5.04 10.84 -5.21
N GLU A 43 4.52 12.06 -5.43
CA GLU A 43 5.14 13.27 -4.90
C GLU A 43 5.04 13.29 -3.37
N LYS A 44 6.15 13.62 -2.71
CA LYS A 44 6.18 13.75 -1.26
C LYS A 44 5.43 15.02 -0.86
N PHE A 45 4.64 14.92 0.20
CA PHE A 45 3.90 16.08 0.70
C PHE A 45 4.85 17.16 1.23
N ASP A 46 4.77 18.36 0.67
CA ASP A 46 5.48 19.52 1.18
C ASP A 46 4.69 20.19 2.32
N PRO A 47 5.28 20.37 3.51
CA PRO A 47 4.62 21.04 4.65
C PRO A 47 4.10 22.46 4.35
N SER A 48 4.65 23.11 3.34
CA SER A 48 4.26 24.44 2.86
C SER A 48 2.89 24.47 2.19
N TRP A 49 2.37 23.33 1.73
CA TRP A 49 1.04 23.27 1.08
C TRP A 49 -0.11 23.44 2.06
N ASN A 50 0.13 23.29 3.37
CA ASN A 50 -0.87 23.50 4.41
C ASN A 50 -0.32 24.30 5.58
N GLU A 51 -0.16 25.61 5.36
CA GLU A 51 0.29 26.56 6.37
C GLU A 51 -0.73 26.78 7.51
N GLY A 52 -2.02 26.54 7.25
CA GLY A 52 -3.10 26.70 8.22
C GLY A 52 -3.24 25.55 9.23
N GLY A 53 -2.66 24.38 8.92
CA GLY A 53 -2.82 23.17 9.73
C GLY A 53 -4.27 22.66 9.75
N LEU A 54 -4.53 21.64 10.56
CA LEU A 54 -5.88 21.08 10.72
C LEU A 54 -6.65 21.82 11.84
N LEU A 55 -7.86 22.27 11.52
CA LEU A 55 -8.79 22.89 12.48
C LEU A 55 -9.48 21.85 13.37
N GLU A 56 -9.89 20.74 12.77
CA GLU A 56 -10.58 19.65 13.45
C GLU A 56 -9.62 18.53 13.88
N VAL A 57 -9.96 17.89 14.99
CA VAL A 57 -9.22 16.75 15.53
C VAL A 57 -9.86 15.47 15.05
N SER A 58 -9.09 14.64 14.35
CA SER A 58 -9.45 13.27 14.01
C SER A 58 -8.75 12.32 14.96
N SER A 59 -9.51 11.42 15.59
CA SER A 59 -8.99 10.43 16.53
C SER A 59 -9.38 9.01 16.12
N PHE A 60 -8.43 8.10 16.11
CA PHE A 60 -8.66 6.68 15.89
C PHE A 60 -8.12 5.87 17.07
N SER A 61 -8.89 4.87 17.51
CA SER A 61 -8.46 3.95 18.56
C SER A 61 -8.54 2.51 18.07
N THR A 62 -7.62 1.66 18.53
CA THR A 62 -7.59 0.23 18.25
C THR A 62 -7.25 -0.53 19.52
N LEU A 63 -8.06 -1.53 19.84
CA LEU A 63 -7.82 -2.44 20.95
C LEU A 63 -6.70 -3.44 20.61
N PHE A 64 -5.90 -3.82 21.60
CA PHE A 64 -4.87 -4.85 21.46
C PHE A 64 -5.04 -5.97 22.48
N PRO A 65 -4.58 -7.20 22.16
CA PRO A 65 -4.65 -8.32 23.09
C PRO A 65 -3.69 -8.15 24.28
N GLN A 66 -4.09 -8.64 25.46
CA GLN A 66 -3.31 -8.52 26.69
C GLN A 66 -1.87 -9.06 26.58
N TYR A 67 -1.65 -10.13 25.81
CA TYR A 67 -0.30 -10.70 25.63
C TYR A 67 0.69 -9.74 24.96
N ARG A 68 0.20 -8.70 24.25
CA ARG A 68 1.03 -7.74 23.51
C ARG A 68 1.42 -6.51 24.34
N GLU A 69 0.84 -6.35 25.52
CA GLU A 69 1.00 -5.20 26.40
C GLU A 69 2.47 -4.91 26.74
N LYS A 70 3.20 -5.93 27.20
CA LYS A 70 4.62 -5.80 27.58
C LYS A 70 5.48 -5.27 26.43
N TYR A 71 5.27 -5.81 25.23
CA TYR A 71 6.00 -5.39 24.03
C TYR A 71 5.66 -3.94 23.64
N LEU A 72 4.37 -3.58 23.69
CA LEU A 72 3.94 -2.23 23.38
C LEU A 72 4.50 -1.23 24.37
N GLN A 73 4.53 -1.55 25.67
CA GLN A 73 5.09 -0.69 26.70
C GLN A 73 6.58 -0.38 26.45
N GLU A 74 7.38 -1.39 26.11
CA GLU A 74 8.82 -1.22 25.81
C GLU A 74 9.06 -0.41 24.53
N THR A 75 8.22 -0.62 23.52
CA THR A 75 8.43 -0.07 22.18
C THR A 75 7.71 1.26 21.93
N TRP A 76 6.77 1.64 22.81
CA TRP A 76 5.96 2.86 22.70
C TRP A 76 6.76 4.16 22.53
N PRO A 77 7.90 4.37 23.21
CA PRO A 77 8.70 5.58 23.04
C PRO A 77 9.19 5.76 21.60
N ILE A 78 9.52 4.67 20.91
CA ILE A 78 10.00 4.69 19.51
C ILE A 78 8.86 5.12 18.58
N VAL A 79 7.67 4.55 18.78
CA VAL A 79 6.46 4.89 18.01
C VAL A 79 6.07 6.36 18.21
N LYS A 80 6.13 6.83 19.47
CA LYS A 80 5.86 8.23 19.81
C LYS A 80 6.87 9.19 19.20
N GLY A 81 8.15 8.79 19.12
CA GLY A 81 9.19 9.55 18.43
C GLY A 81 8.86 9.74 16.95
N ALA A 82 8.58 8.64 16.24
CA ALA A 82 8.26 8.67 14.82
C ALA A 82 7.00 9.50 14.50
N LEU A 83 5.92 9.35 15.29
CA LEU A 83 4.67 10.10 15.06
C LEU A 83 4.78 11.60 15.41
N LYS A 84 5.70 11.96 16.31
CA LYS A 84 5.93 13.35 16.70
C LYS A 84 6.54 14.16 15.55
N GLU A 85 7.35 13.56 14.68
CA GLU A 85 7.93 14.22 13.50
C GLU A 85 6.84 14.72 12.54
N PHE A 86 5.74 13.97 12.42
CA PHE A 86 4.58 14.34 11.62
C PHE A 86 3.52 15.16 12.39
N GLY A 87 3.76 15.47 13.66
CA GLY A 87 2.84 16.23 14.50
C GLY A 87 1.56 15.47 14.90
N VAL A 88 1.59 14.14 14.96
CA VAL A 88 0.47 13.29 15.41
C VAL A 88 0.69 12.90 16.87
N SER A 89 -0.33 13.05 17.72
CA SER A 89 -0.30 12.57 19.10
C SER A 89 -0.69 11.09 19.18
N CYS A 90 0.01 10.34 20.02
CA CYS A 90 -0.31 8.94 20.30
C CYS A 90 -0.35 8.67 21.81
N GLU A 91 -1.37 7.94 22.22
CA GLU A 91 -1.63 7.57 23.61
C GLU A 91 -1.83 6.05 23.73
N LEU A 92 -1.27 5.47 24.79
CA LEU A 92 -1.38 4.04 25.11
C LEU A 92 -2.13 3.92 26.43
N ASN A 93 -3.30 3.28 26.40
CA ASN A 93 -4.08 2.98 27.59
C ASN A 93 -3.93 1.48 27.94
N LEU A 94 -3.22 1.20 29.03
CA LEU A 94 -2.99 -0.16 29.52
C LEU A 94 -4.21 -0.74 30.25
N VAL A 95 -5.08 0.11 30.82
CA VAL A 95 -6.27 -0.34 31.56
C VAL A 95 -7.33 -0.88 30.60
N GLU A 96 -7.60 -0.12 29.53
CA GLU A 96 -8.53 -0.55 28.48
C GLU A 96 -7.88 -1.47 27.44
N GLY A 97 -6.54 -1.51 27.39
CA GLY A 97 -5.80 -2.21 26.33
C GLY A 97 -6.01 -1.57 24.97
N SER A 98 -5.99 -0.23 24.89
CA SER A 98 -6.26 0.53 23.67
C SER A 98 -5.08 1.42 23.27
N MET A 99 -4.85 1.53 21.96
CA MET A 99 -3.92 2.48 21.36
C MET A 99 -4.72 3.54 20.62
N THR A 100 -4.48 4.80 20.93
CA THR A 100 -5.19 5.93 20.32
C THR A 100 -4.20 6.84 19.60
N VAL A 101 -4.55 7.25 18.38
CA VAL A 101 -3.84 8.27 17.61
C VAL A 101 -4.78 9.43 17.34
N SER A 102 -4.28 10.65 17.45
CA SER A 102 -5.05 11.87 17.25
C SER A 102 -4.24 12.91 16.48
N THR A 103 -4.88 13.62 15.56
CA THR A 103 -4.25 14.78 14.90
C THR A 103 -4.10 15.94 15.87
N THR A 104 -3.12 16.80 15.63
CA THR A 104 -2.95 18.06 16.36
C THR A 104 -3.00 19.23 15.41
N ARG A 105 -3.08 20.46 15.94
CA ARG A 105 -2.97 21.68 15.11
C ARG A 105 -1.63 21.81 14.37
N LYS A 106 -0.63 21.01 14.76
CA LYS A 106 0.70 20.98 14.12
C LYS A 106 0.76 19.99 12.96
N THR A 107 -0.24 19.14 12.78
CA THR A 107 -0.32 18.19 11.67
C THR A 107 -0.51 18.98 10.37
N ARG A 108 0.45 18.87 9.46
CA ARG A 108 0.46 19.57 8.16
C ARG A 108 -0.22 18.74 7.07
N ASP A 109 0.15 17.47 6.99
CA ASP A 109 -0.42 16.51 6.05
C ASP A 109 -1.76 15.97 6.59
N PRO A 110 -2.90 16.15 5.91
CA PRO A 110 -4.16 15.54 6.31
C PRO A 110 -4.17 14.00 6.19
N TYR A 111 -3.38 13.42 5.29
CA TYR A 111 -3.41 11.97 5.01
C TYR A 111 -2.64 11.13 6.04
N ILE A 112 -1.69 11.74 6.76
CA ILE A 112 -0.86 11.04 7.75
C ILE A 112 -1.66 10.35 8.86
N ILE A 113 -2.86 10.85 9.20
CA ILE A 113 -3.71 10.23 10.22
C ILE A 113 -4.19 8.84 9.79
N LEU A 114 -4.39 8.62 8.48
CA LEU A 114 -4.79 7.31 7.95
C LEU A 114 -3.64 6.31 8.02
N LYS A 115 -2.41 6.76 7.76
CA LYS A 115 -1.21 5.94 7.96
C LYS A 115 -0.96 5.65 9.44
N ALA A 116 -1.17 6.62 10.34
CA ALA A 116 -1.07 6.41 11.78
C ALA A 116 -2.12 5.41 12.30
N ARG A 117 -3.35 5.45 11.76
CA ARG A 117 -4.39 4.44 12.01
C ARG A 117 -3.93 3.04 11.60
N ASP A 118 -3.28 2.95 10.45
CA ASP A 118 -2.81 1.68 9.91
C ASP A 118 -1.60 1.14 10.68
N LEU A 119 -0.73 2.03 11.18
CA LEU A 119 0.34 1.71 12.13
C LEU A 119 -0.20 1.05 13.42
N ILE A 120 -1.19 1.66 14.08
CA ILE A 120 -1.76 1.07 15.31
C ILE A 120 -2.48 -0.27 15.06
N LYS A 121 -3.09 -0.45 13.88
CA LYS A 121 -3.67 -1.73 13.48
C LYS A 121 -2.60 -2.82 13.32
N LEU A 122 -1.45 -2.51 12.71
CA LEU A 122 -0.35 -3.46 12.56
C LEU A 122 0.25 -3.86 13.91
N LEU A 123 0.42 -2.91 14.82
CA LEU A 123 0.91 -3.16 16.18
C LEU A 123 -0.04 -4.10 16.96
N SER A 124 -1.35 -3.92 16.81
CA SER A 124 -2.37 -4.82 17.40
C SER A 124 -2.28 -6.25 16.83
N ARG A 125 -1.90 -6.40 15.55
CA ARG A 125 -1.68 -7.71 14.89
C ARG A 125 -0.28 -8.29 15.10
N SER A 126 0.44 -7.82 16.11
CA SER A 126 1.75 -8.34 16.51
C SER A 126 2.89 -8.13 15.49
N VAL A 127 2.77 -7.13 14.61
CA VAL A 127 3.88 -6.71 13.76
C VAL A 127 4.93 -5.98 14.61
N PRO A 128 6.24 -6.21 14.42
CA PRO A 128 7.30 -5.47 15.11
C PRO A 128 7.28 -3.98 14.76
N ALA A 129 7.53 -3.10 15.73
CA ALA A 129 7.46 -1.66 15.49
C ALA A 129 8.41 -1.12 14.42
N PRO A 130 9.68 -1.59 14.29
CA PRO A 130 10.57 -1.12 13.22
C PRO A 130 10.01 -1.39 11.82
N GLN A 131 9.25 -2.48 11.66
CA GLN A 131 8.59 -2.79 10.40
C GLN A 131 7.31 -1.98 10.22
N ALA A 132 6.55 -1.77 11.29
CA ALA A 132 5.30 -1.02 11.24
C ALA A 132 5.53 0.48 10.94
N ILE A 133 6.61 1.08 11.46
CA ILE A 133 6.96 2.49 11.23
C ILE A 133 7.17 2.79 9.74
N LYS A 134 7.58 1.81 8.93
CA LYS A 134 7.78 1.98 7.48
C LYS A 134 6.51 2.39 6.74
N VAL A 135 5.32 2.11 7.29
CA VAL A 135 4.02 2.51 6.72
C VAL A 135 3.78 4.01 6.77
N LEU A 136 4.58 4.77 7.54
CA LEU A 136 4.53 6.23 7.50
C LEU A 136 5.06 6.77 6.16
N ASN A 137 5.92 6.02 5.46
CA ASN A 137 6.41 6.39 4.13
C ASN A 137 5.32 6.17 3.07
N ASP A 138 5.21 7.08 2.10
CA ASP A 138 4.19 7.03 1.03
C ASP A 138 4.27 5.81 0.12
N GLU A 139 5.46 5.22 -0.03
CA GLU A 139 5.69 4.04 -0.87
C GLU A 139 5.14 2.74 -0.26
N MET A 140 4.84 2.75 1.04
CA MET A 140 4.50 1.55 1.80
C MET A 140 3.05 1.62 2.30
N ASN A 141 2.24 0.66 1.85
CA ASN A 141 0.85 0.52 2.28
C ASN A 141 0.66 -0.75 3.09
N CYS A 142 -0.37 -0.78 3.92
CA CYS A 142 -0.78 -1.99 4.64
C CYS A 142 -2.17 -2.43 4.21
N ASP A 143 -2.39 -3.74 4.14
CA ASP A 143 -3.71 -4.32 3.89
C ASP A 143 -3.89 -5.61 4.69
N ILE A 144 -5.14 -5.90 5.08
CA ILE A 144 -5.52 -7.08 5.85
C ILE A 144 -6.49 -7.90 5.00
N VAL A 145 -5.94 -8.90 4.32
CA VAL A 145 -6.72 -9.79 3.47
C VAL A 145 -7.38 -10.89 4.30
N LYS A 146 -8.71 -10.97 4.26
CA LYS A 146 -9.48 -12.03 4.93
C LYS A 146 -9.49 -13.31 4.09
N ILE A 147 -8.70 -14.30 4.49
CA ILE A 147 -8.57 -15.58 3.76
C ILE A 147 -9.70 -16.57 4.09
N GLY A 148 -10.26 -16.52 5.30
CA GLY A 148 -11.21 -17.53 5.81
C GLY A 148 -12.54 -17.66 5.06
N SER A 149 -12.89 -16.73 4.16
CA SER A 149 -14.12 -16.81 3.35
C SER A 149 -13.91 -17.41 1.96
N ILE A 150 -12.68 -17.67 1.56
CA ILE A 150 -12.35 -18.05 0.17
C ILE A 150 -12.67 -19.53 -0.10
N ILE A 151 -12.62 -20.39 0.92
CA ILE A 151 -12.75 -21.85 0.76
C ILE A 151 -13.72 -22.42 1.79
N ARG A 152 -14.68 -23.25 1.33
CA ARG A 152 -15.72 -23.85 2.19
C ARG A 152 -15.21 -24.97 3.12
N ASN A 153 -14.16 -25.68 2.74
CA ASN A 153 -13.65 -26.85 3.46
C ASN A 153 -12.43 -26.50 4.33
N LYS A 154 -12.58 -26.64 5.66
CA LYS A 154 -11.55 -26.33 6.67
C LYS A 154 -10.24 -27.11 6.48
N GLY A 155 -10.30 -28.39 6.08
CA GLY A 155 -9.09 -29.20 5.88
C GLY A 155 -8.21 -28.68 4.73
N LYS A 156 -8.84 -28.13 3.69
CA LYS A 156 -8.14 -27.53 2.55
C LYS A 156 -7.60 -26.14 2.86
N ILE A 157 -8.19 -25.42 3.82
CA ILE A 157 -7.68 -24.12 4.30
C ILE A 157 -6.31 -24.31 4.94
N CYS A 158 -6.18 -25.21 5.92
CA CYS A 158 -4.90 -25.42 6.61
C CYS A 158 -3.77 -25.83 5.65
N GLN A 159 -4.08 -26.65 4.63
CA GLN A 159 -3.08 -27.08 3.67
C GLN A 159 -2.68 -25.97 2.70
N LYS A 160 -3.64 -25.14 2.26
CA LYS A 160 -3.40 -24.02 1.36
C LYS A 160 -2.85 -22.77 2.07
N GLU A 161 -3.08 -22.63 3.37
CA GLU A 161 -2.43 -21.62 4.21
C GLU A 161 -0.96 -21.92 4.41
N ARG A 162 -0.55 -23.20 4.44
CA ARG A 162 0.86 -23.60 4.50
C ARG A 162 1.61 -23.34 3.20
N THR A 163 0.94 -23.49 2.04
CA THR A 163 1.59 -23.36 0.72
C THR A 163 2.33 -22.03 0.48
N PRO A 164 1.81 -20.84 0.86
CA PRO A 164 2.53 -19.57 0.77
C PRO A 164 3.80 -19.48 1.63
N PHE A 165 3.88 -20.22 2.74
CA PHE A 165 5.05 -20.18 3.64
C PHE A 165 6.24 -20.97 3.10
N GLY A 166 6.06 -21.70 2.00
CA GLY A 166 7.05 -22.61 1.44
C GLY A 166 6.73 -24.08 1.75
N PRO A 167 7.51 -25.03 1.20
CA PRO A 167 7.40 -26.45 1.49
C PRO A 167 7.73 -26.79 2.95
#